data_AF-A0A7S1N451-F1
#
_entry.id   AF-A0A7S1N451-F1
#
_cell.length_a   1.000
_cell.length_b   1.000
_cell.length_c   1.000
_cell.angle_alpha   90.00
_cell.angle_beta   90.00
_cell.angle_gamma   90.00
#
_symmetry.space_group_name_H-M   'P 1'
#
loop_
_entity.id
_entity.type
_entity.pdbx_description
1 polymer ?
#
loop_
_entity_poly.entity_id
_entity_poly.type
_entity_poly.pdbx_seq_one_letter_code
_entity_poly.pdbx_strand_id
1 'polypeptide(L)'
;RALSSGCGRAAGIGRSTSPCTGPSCKFELADTAEWRAHLADEGYVVLTAVASAMEVRQAHDLLWDALERCSPARRGDLSSWANWKPDRRGFSMHGTVTQGEGAWLLRSLPRVRQAFASIWGTEELITSMDAVLVWRPWWPPAPAHWT
;
A
#
# COMPACT_ATOMS: atom_id res chain seq x y z
N ARG A 1 -42.60 -33.38 -4.32
CA ARG A 1 -43.40 -32.33 -4.99
C ARG A 1 -43.75 -31.31 -3.90
N ALA A 2 -42.94 -30.24 -3.71
CA ALA A 2 -43.01 -28.95 -4.40
C ALA A 2 -44.42 -28.32 -4.28
N LEU A 3 -44.64 -27.10 -3.78
CA LEU A 3 -43.91 -25.86 -4.04
C LEU A 3 -43.94 -24.86 -2.87
N SER A 4 -42.84 -24.12 -2.78
CA SER A 4 -42.62 -22.85 -2.09
C SER A 4 -43.54 -21.72 -2.57
N SER A 5 -43.84 -20.76 -1.69
CA SER A 5 -44.15 -19.39 -2.08
C SER A 5 -43.31 -18.41 -1.24
N GLY A 6 -42.34 -17.79 -1.91
CA GLY A 6 -41.48 -16.76 -1.34
C GLY A 6 -42.15 -15.39 -1.36
N CYS A 7 -41.67 -14.51 -0.49
CA CYS A 7 -41.73 -13.06 -0.71
C CYS A 7 -40.32 -12.54 -0.41
N GLY A 8 -39.54 -12.38 -1.48
CA GLY A 8 -38.19 -11.85 -1.43
C GLY A 8 -38.22 -10.38 -1.04
N ARG A 9 -37.39 -9.99 -0.08
CA ARG A 9 -36.98 -8.59 0.06
C ARG A 9 -35.80 -8.39 -0.86
N ALA A 10 -36.03 -7.52 -1.84
CA ALA A 10 -35.05 -7.09 -2.82
C ALA A 10 -33.76 -6.62 -2.13
N ALA A 11 -32.64 -7.21 -2.54
CA ALA A 11 -31.33 -6.65 -2.35
C ALA A 11 -31.32 -5.27 -3.02
N GLY A 12 -31.25 -4.21 -2.21
CA GLY A 12 -31.00 -2.87 -2.70
C GLY A 12 -29.59 -2.79 -3.26
N ILE A 13 -29.47 -2.91 -4.57
CA ILE A 13 -28.26 -2.56 -5.31
C ILE A 13 -28.16 -1.04 -5.26
N GLY A 14 -27.43 -0.55 -4.27
CA GLY A 14 -26.93 0.81 -4.18
C GLY A 14 -25.43 0.78 -3.96
N ARG A 15 -24.66 0.14 -4.85
CA ARG A 15 -23.20 0.26 -4.81
C ARG A 15 -22.86 1.69 -5.24
N SER A 16 -22.58 2.54 -4.26
CA SER A 16 -21.74 3.71 -4.50
C SER A 16 -20.42 3.19 -5.06
N THR A 17 -20.20 3.34 -6.36
CA THR A 17 -18.93 3.00 -7.02
C THR A 17 -17.84 4.05 -6.79
N SER A 18 -18.14 5.05 -5.96
CA SER A 18 -17.17 6.07 -5.56
C SER A 18 -16.45 5.59 -4.29
N PRO A 19 -15.11 5.44 -4.31
CA PRO A 19 -14.38 5.14 -3.10
C PRO A 19 -14.67 6.21 -2.06
N CYS A 20 -15.09 5.78 -0.87
CA CYS A 20 -15.24 6.64 0.29
C CYS A 20 -13.89 7.33 0.52
N THR A 21 -13.86 8.66 0.38
CA THR A 21 -12.64 9.48 0.48
C THR A 21 -12.61 10.31 1.78
N GLY A 22 -13.54 10.03 2.71
CA GLY A 22 -13.65 10.69 4.01
C GLY A 22 -12.92 9.95 5.15
N PRO A 23 -12.80 10.57 6.34
CA PRO A 23 -12.29 9.92 7.55
C PRO A 23 -13.00 8.60 7.91
N SER A 24 -14.23 8.42 7.40
CA SER A 24 -15.09 7.26 7.64
C SER A 24 -14.67 5.96 6.93
N CYS A 25 -13.57 5.96 6.15
CA CYS A 25 -13.05 4.76 5.48
C CYS A 25 -11.66 4.34 5.99
N LYS A 26 -11.19 4.96 7.07
CA LYS A 26 -9.91 4.64 7.71
C LYS A 26 -10.19 3.91 9.01
N PHE A 27 -9.50 2.80 9.22
CA PHE A 27 -9.73 1.94 10.37
C PHE A 27 -8.44 1.69 11.13
N GLU A 28 -8.58 1.58 12.45
CA GLU A 28 -7.50 1.07 13.27
C GLU A 28 -7.44 -0.46 13.16
N LEU A 29 -6.23 -1.02 13.19
CA LEU A 29 -6.03 -2.46 13.05
C LEU A 29 -6.77 -3.28 14.12
N ALA A 30 -6.96 -2.69 15.31
CA ALA A 30 -7.67 -3.32 16.43
C ALA A 30 -9.15 -3.58 16.13
N ASP A 31 -9.79 -2.79 15.26
CA ASP A 31 -11.22 -2.85 14.96
C ASP A 31 -11.52 -3.93 13.90
N THR A 32 -11.03 -5.15 14.15
CA THR A 32 -10.96 -6.25 13.16
C THR A 32 -12.29 -6.62 12.55
N ALA A 33 -13.38 -6.60 13.32
CA ALA A 33 -14.71 -6.92 12.79
C ALA A 33 -15.19 -5.87 11.77
N GLU A 34 -14.99 -4.59 12.07
CA GLU A 34 -15.50 -3.48 11.26
C GLU A 34 -14.74 -3.35 9.95
N TRP A 35 -13.41 -3.35 10.00
CA TRP A 35 -12.61 -3.17 8.80
C TRP A 35 -12.67 -4.40 7.88
N ARG A 36 -12.90 -5.60 8.41
CA ARG A 36 -13.16 -6.81 7.61
C ARG A 36 -14.53 -6.80 6.96
N ALA A 37 -15.56 -6.28 7.64
CA ALA A 37 -16.88 -6.08 7.03
C ALA A 37 -16.77 -5.10 5.86
N HIS A 38 -16.08 -3.97 6.06
CA HIS A 38 -15.82 -3.00 4.99
C HIS A 38 -15.04 -3.62 3.82
N LEU A 39 -13.99 -4.42 4.11
CA LEU A 39 -13.23 -5.13 3.07
C LEU A 39 -14.12 -6.09 2.27
N ALA A 40 -15.06 -6.79 2.92
CA ALA A 40 -15.97 -7.71 2.26
C ALA A 40 -16.99 -6.98 1.36
N ASP A 41 -17.48 -5.82 1.79
CA ASP A 41 -18.50 -5.05 1.08
C ASP A 41 -17.91 -4.26 -0.10
N GLU A 42 -16.77 -3.58 0.13
CA GLU A 42 -16.16 -2.64 -0.82
C GLU A 42 -15.02 -3.24 -1.64
N GLY A 43 -14.43 -4.35 -1.21
CA GLY A 43 -13.27 -4.97 -1.87
C GLY A 43 -11.94 -4.26 -1.60
N TYR A 44 -11.92 -3.25 -0.72
CA TYR A 44 -10.70 -2.60 -0.24
C TYR A 44 -10.87 -2.13 1.21
N VAL A 45 -9.76 -1.82 1.88
CA VAL A 45 -9.75 -1.22 3.22
C VAL A 45 -8.49 -0.39 3.42
N VAL A 46 -8.59 0.70 4.19
CA VAL A 46 -7.44 1.54 4.56
C VAL A 46 -7.19 1.40 6.06
N LEU A 47 -6.08 0.76 6.41
CA LEU A 47 -5.63 0.61 7.79
C LEU A 47 -4.62 1.72 8.14
N THR A 48 -4.91 2.48 9.18
CA THR A 48 -4.03 3.56 9.66
C THR A 48 -2.97 3.06 10.62
N ALA A 49 -1.88 3.83 10.71
CA ALA A 49 -0.80 3.59 11.65
C ALA A 49 -0.23 2.15 11.64
N VAL A 50 -0.20 1.49 10.47
CA VAL A 50 0.43 0.16 10.31
C VAL A 50 1.96 0.22 10.40
N ALA A 51 2.54 1.40 10.18
CA ALA A 51 3.94 1.71 10.40
C ALA A 51 4.03 3.00 11.22
N SER A 52 4.99 3.04 12.13
CA SER A 52 5.37 4.25 12.85
C SER A 52 6.07 5.25 11.93
N ALA A 53 6.11 6.52 12.33
CA ALA A 53 6.85 7.54 11.60
C ALA A 53 8.35 7.21 11.46
N MET A 54 8.92 6.45 12.40
CA MET A 54 10.31 6.01 12.33
C MET A 54 10.51 4.92 11.27
N GLU A 55 9.65 3.90 11.26
CA GLU A 55 9.70 2.82 10.27
C GLU A 55 9.47 3.36 8.85
N VAL A 56 8.59 4.34 8.69
CA VAL A 56 8.37 5.02 7.40
C VAL A 56 9.64 5.75 6.93
N ARG A 57 10.30 6.51 7.82
CA ARG A 57 11.56 7.18 7.48
C ARG A 57 12.65 6.18 7.12
N GLN A 58 12.81 5.12 7.92
CA GLN A 58 13.79 4.07 7.65
C GLN A 58 13.52 3.37 6.30
N ALA A 59 12.28 3.02 6.01
CA ALA A 59 11.90 2.41 4.72
C ALA A 59 12.22 3.34 3.54
N HIS A 60 11.96 4.64 3.70
CA HIS A 60 12.27 5.66 2.70
C HIS A 60 13.78 5.79 2.47
N ASP A 61 14.59 5.82 3.52
CA ASP A 61 16.06 5.89 3.40
C ASP A 61 16.64 4.65 2.72
N LEU A 62 16.16 3.45 3.09
CA LEU A 62 16.56 2.19 2.45
C LEU A 62 16.13 2.11 0.98
N LEU A 63 14.98 2.68 0.62
CA LEU A 63 14.55 2.81 -0.77
C LEU A 63 15.50 3.72 -1.55
N TRP A 64 15.88 4.86 -0.98
CA TRP A 64 16.86 5.75 -1.61
C TRP A 64 18.22 5.09 -1.76
N ASP A 65 18.72 4.40 -0.74
CA ASP A 65 19.97 3.65 -0.83
C ASP A 65 19.94 2.64 -1.99
N ALA A 66 18.81 1.95 -2.17
CA ALA A 66 18.63 1.04 -3.30
C ALA A 66 18.59 1.75 -4.65
N LEU A 67 17.86 2.87 -4.76
CA LEU A 67 17.76 3.67 -5.98
C LEU A 67 19.13 4.28 -6.38
N GLU A 68 19.91 4.77 -5.42
CA GLU A 68 21.22 5.37 -5.67
C GLU A 68 22.24 4.34 -6.17
N ARG A 69 22.07 3.06 -5.82
CA ARG A 69 22.90 1.96 -6.32
C ARG A 69 22.55 1.53 -7.75
N CYS A 70 21.28 1.62 -8.15
CA CYS A 70 20.83 1.10 -9.45
C CYS A 70 20.36 2.18 -10.43
N SER A 71 20.51 3.46 -10.09
CA SER A 71 20.10 4.58 -10.93
C SER A 71 21.06 5.77 -10.77
N PRO A 72 21.07 6.72 -11.72
CA PRO A 72 21.84 7.94 -11.60
C PRO A 72 21.24 8.95 -10.61
N ALA A 73 20.01 8.74 -10.12
CA ALA A 73 19.39 9.67 -9.17
C ALA A 73 20.11 9.65 -7.82
N ARG A 74 20.21 10.82 -7.20
CA ARG A 74 20.78 11.06 -5.87
C ARG A 74 19.80 11.89 -5.05
N ARG A 75 19.45 11.45 -3.85
CA ARG A 75 18.42 12.11 -3.02
C ARG A 75 18.77 13.56 -2.70
N GLY A 76 20.07 13.83 -2.52
CA GLY A 76 20.62 15.16 -2.23
C GLY A 76 20.98 16.01 -3.45
N ASP A 77 20.77 15.52 -4.67
CA ASP A 77 21.07 16.26 -5.89
C ASP A 77 19.95 16.10 -6.92
N LEU A 78 19.02 17.06 -6.94
CA LEU A 78 17.91 17.10 -7.88
C LEU A 78 18.36 17.17 -9.34
N SER A 79 19.55 17.71 -9.63
CA SER A 79 20.05 17.79 -11.01
C SER A 79 20.35 16.41 -11.59
N SER A 80 20.79 15.47 -10.75
CA SER A 80 21.01 14.07 -11.14
C SER A 80 19.73 13.37 -11.64
N TRP A 81 18.55 13.85 -11.22
CA TRP A 81 17.26 13.26 -11.59
C TRP A 81 16.90 13.51 -13.06
N ALA A 82 17.55 14.48 -13.72
CA ALA A 82 17.40 14.72 -15.15
C ALA A 82 17.83 13.49 -15.99
N ASN A 83 18.82 12.75 -15.49
CA ASN A 83 19.33 11.54 -16.12
C ASN A 83 18.59 10.26 -15.65
N TRP A 84 17.75 10.37 -14.63
CA TRP A 84 16.93 9.26 -14.16
C TRP A 84 15.67 9.11 -15.01
N LYS A 85 15.59 7.98 -15.70
CA LYS A 85 14.50 7.63 -16.62
C LYS A 85 13.69 6.45 -16.06
N PRO A 86 12.87 6.65 -15.00
CA PRO A 86 12.00 5.58 -14.50
C PRO A 86 10.97 5.16 -15.56
N ASP A 87 10.42 3.95 -15.44
CA ASP A 87 9.33 3.49 -16.31
C ASP A 87 8.18 4.51 -16.24
N ARG A 88 7.54 4.78 -17.39
CA ARG A 88 6.46 5.78 -17.48
C ARG A 88 5.25 5.46 -16.60
N ARG A 89 5.07 4.20 -16.23
CA ARG A 89 4.02 3.71 -15.34
C ARG A 89 4.45 3.74 -13.87
N GLY A 90 5.69 4.14 -13.58
CA GLY A 90 6.27 4.21 -12.24
C GLY A 90 6.88 2.91 -11.75
N PHE A 91 6.86 1.83 -12.54
CA PHE A 91 7.40 0.54 -12.11
C PHE A 91 8.92 0.56 -12.00
N SER A 92 9.44 0.32 -10.80
CA SER A 92 10.79 -0.15 -10.56
C SER A 92 10.77 -1.66 -10.37
N MET A 93 11.23 -2.39 -11.39
CA MET A 93 11.37 -3.86 -11.37
C MET A 93 12.78 -4.32 -11.00
N HIS A 94 13.68 -3.39 -10.67
CA HIS A 94 15.06 -3.71 -10.40
C HIS A 94 15.17 -4.50 -9.08
N GLY A 95 15.82 -5.67 -9.11
CA GLY A 95 15.94 -6.56 -7.95
C GLY A 95 16.50 -5.84 -6.70
N THR A 96 17.50 -4.97 -6.87
CA THR A 96 18.04 -4.15 -5.77
C THR A 96 16.99 -3.31 -5.04
N VAL A 97 15.92 -2.91 -5.72
CA VAL A 97 14.81 -2.13 -5.17
C VAL A 97 13.69 -3.05 -4.68
N THR A 98 13.21 -3.98 -5.53
CA THR A 98 12.06 -4.85 -5.20
C THR A 98 12.38 -5.90 -4.13
N GLN A 99 13.66 -6.26 -4.02
CA GLN A 99 14.25 -7.20 -3.04
C GLN A 99 15.18 -6.51 -2.04
N GLY A 100 15.24 -5.18 -2.07
CA GLY A 100 16.06 -4.42 -1.13
C GLY A 100 15.54 -4.50 0.29
N GLU A 101 16.39 -4.12 1.24
CA GLU A 101 16.07 -4.10 2.67
C GLU A 101 14.81 -3.29 2.97
N GLY A 102 14.60 -2.15 2.31
CA GLY A 102 13.39 -1.33 2.52
C GLY A 102 12.09 -2.05 2.13
N ALA A 103 12.12 -2.83 1.04
CA ALA A 103 10.96 -3.61 0.62
C ALA A 103 10.68 -4.77 1.58
N TRP A 104 11.74 -5.44 2.08
CA TRP A 104 11.61 -6.50 3.09
C TRP A 104 11.19 -5.99 4.46
N LEU A 105 11.67 -4.81 4.87
CA LEU A 105 11.28 -4.13 6.11
C LEU A 105 9.75 -3.96 6.14
N LEU A 106 9.18 -3.34 5.11
CA LEU A 106 7.73 -3.07 5.03
C LEU A 106 6.89 -4.35 5.01
N ARG A 107 7.32 -5.37 4.25
CA ARG A 107 6.64 -6.68 4.19
C ARG A 107 6.68 -7.42 5.53
N SER A 108 7.70 -7.17 6.34
CA SER A 108 7.92 -7.86 7.61
C SER A 108 7.36 -7.13 8.83
N LEU A 109 6.79 -5.94 8.65
CA LEU A 109 6.22 -5.15 9.75
C LEU A 109 5.17 -5.96 10.52
N PRO A 110 5.22 -6.01 11.87
CA PRO A 110 4.31 -6.83 12.67
C PRO A 110 2.83 -6.54 12.39
N ARG A 111 2.46 -5.26 12.24
CA ARG A 111 1.08 -4.83 11.97
C ARG A 111 0.62 -5.15 10.55
N VAL A 112 1.53 -5.17 9.57
CA VAL A 112 1.23 -5.63 8.21
C VAL A 112 0.95 -7.14 8.23
N ARG A 113 1.82 -7.93 8.88
CA ARG A 113 1.62 -9.37 9.06
C ARG A 113 0.32 -9.67 9.79
N GLN A 114 0.02 -8.96 10.87
CA GLN A 114 -1.22 -9.11 11.63
C GLN A 114 -2.46 -8.83 10.76
N ALA A 115 -2.43 -7.78 9.92
CA ALA A 115 -3.55 -7.47 9.02
C ALA A 115 -3.80 -8.62 8.04
N PHE A 116 -2.77 -9.12 7.36
CA PHE A 116 -2.91 -10.24 6.43
C PHE A 116 -3.28 -11.55 7.13
N ALA A 117 -2.74 -11.82 8.32
CA ALA A 117 -3.11 -13.00 9.10
C ALA A 117 -4.61 -12.98 9.47
N SER A 118 -5.15 -11.81 9.79
CA SER A 118 -6.57 -11.61 10.09
C SER A 118 -7.46 -11.81 8.85
N ILE A 119 -6.97 -11.48 7.65
CA ILE A 119 -7.67 -11.72 6.38
C ILE A 119 -7.71 -13.22 6.06
N TRP A 120 -6.56 -13.88 6.14
CA TRP A 120 -6.38 -15.27 5.70
C TRP A 120 -6.71 -16.32 6.76
N GLY A 121 -6.82 -15.93 8.03
CA GLY A 121 -7.06 -16.85 9.15
C GLY A 121 -5.87 -17.73 9.52
N THR A 122 -4.64 -17.28 9.22
CA THR A 122 -3.40 -18.01 9.53
C THR A 122 -2.22 -17.06 9.70
N GLU A 123 -1.25 -17.42 10.56
CA GLU A 123 0.01 -16.69 10.73
C GLU A 123 1.10 -17.14 9.75
N GLU A 124 0.91 -18.31 9.11
CA GLU A 124 1.78 -18.88 8.09
C GLU A 124 1.55 -18.18 6.75
N LEU A 125 2.15 -17.00 6.60
CA LEU A 125 1.99 -16.13 5.43
C LEU A 125 3.20 -16.21 4.51
N ILE A 126 2.93 -16.24 3.20
CA ILE A 126 3.92 -16.00 2.15
C ILE A 126 3.64 -14.65 1.49
N THR A 127 4.70 -13.95 1.07
CA THR A 127 4.57 -12.71 0.31
C THR A 127 4.93 -12.97 -1.15
N SER A 128 4.03 -12.59 -2.06
CA SER A 128 4.41 -12.42 -3.47
C SER A 128 5.31 -11.18 -3.58
N MET A 129 6.26 -11.22 -4.49
CA MET A 129 7.22 -10.15 -4.67
C MET A 129 6.94 -9.41 -5.95
N ASP A 130 6.52 -8.15 -5.79
CA ASP A 130 6.07 -7.30 -6.88
C ASP A 130 6.99 -6.07 -7.05
N ALA A 131 6.59 -5.18 -7.95
CA ALA A 131 7.23 -3.92 -8.23
C ALA A 131 7.22 -2.96 -7.04
N VAL A 132 8.16 -2.02 -7.04
CA VAL A 132 8.04 -0.78 -6.27
C VAL A 132 7.60 0.32 -7.23
N LEU A 133 6.59 1.10 -6.83
CA LEU A 133 6.13 2.24 -7.60
C LEU A 133 6.87 3.50 -7.18
N VAL A 134 7.55 4.15 -8.13
CA VAL A 134 8.33 5.36 -7.90
C VAL A 134 8.08 6.36 -9.04
N TRP A 135 7.72 7.59 -8.67
CA TRP A 135 7.55 8.69 -9.61
C TRP A 135 8.46 9.85 -9.26
N ARG A 136 8.88 10.58 -10.29
CA ARG A 136 9.42 11.92 -10.10
C ARG A 136 8.27 12.85 -9.68
N PRO A 137 8.53 13.88 -8.86
CA PRO A 137 7.59 14.95 -8.62
C PRO A 137 7.10 15.51 -9.95
N TRP A 138 5.79 15.48 -10.16
CA TRP A 138 5.13 15.98 -11.35
C TRP A 138 4.55 17.39 -11.15
N TRP A 139 4.75 17.95 -9.95
CA TRP A 139 4.32 19.28 -9.52
C TRP A 139 5.54 20.05 -8.93
N PRO A 140 5.56 21.40 -8.93
CA PRO A 140 6.73 22.21 -8.53
C PRO A 140 7.19 21.91 -7.09
N PRO A 141 8.45 22.21 -6.71
CA PRO A 141 9.20 21.41 -5.75
C PRO A 141 8.45 21.23 -4.44
N ALA A 142 8.42 19.97 -3.98
CA ALA A 142 7.84 19.58 -2.71
C ALA A 142 8.43 20.44 -1.57
N PRO A 143 7.64 20.76 -0.54
CA PRO A 143 8.10 21.55 0.60
C PRO A 143 9.37 20.97 1.24
N ALA A 144 10.25 21.84 1.76
CA ALA A 144 11.60 21.55 2.23
C ALA A 144 11.76 20.46 3.31
N HIS A 145 10.67 19.87 3.83
CA HIS A 145 10.74 18.75 4.78
C HIS A 145 10.85 17.37 4.10
N TRP A 146 10.93 17.34 2.76
CA TRP A 146 11.20 16.13 1.97
C TRP A 146 12.68 15.95 1.60
N THR A 147 13.53 16.93 1.93
CA THR A 147 15.01 16.87 1.89
C THR A 147 15.57 16.67 3.27
#